data_AF-A0A126ZW03-F1
#
_entry.id   AF-A0A126ZW03-F1
#
_cell.length_a   1.000
_cell.length_b   1.000
_cell.length_c   1.000
_cell.angle_alpha   90.00
_cell.angle_beta   90.00
_cell.angle_gamma   90.00
#
_symmetry.space_group_name_H-M   'P 1'
#
loop_
_entity.id
_entity.type
_entity.pdbx_description
1 polymer ?
#
loop_
_entity_poly.entity_id
_entity_poly.type
_entity_poly.pdbx_seq_one_letter_code
_entity_poly.pdbx_strand_id
1 'polypeptide(L)'
;MSVPSATRPRLVDSLARGIAQVGRLPYLGALERTDAARAGQGGGNSAFRLAGVWEAFDVGPALRGELARVAGQPVLLIDDLVDSRWTVTVAGRLLRQHGVGAVLPLALAQAG
;
A
#
# COMPACT_ATOMS: atom_id res chain seq x y z
N MET A 1 4.83 3.64 -5.66
CA MET A 1 4.64 2.21 -5.29
C MET A 1 3.16 1.92 -5.12
N SER A 2 2.77 0.66 -5.07
CA SER A 2 1.35 0.24 -5.02
C SER A 2 1.03 -0.64 -3.81
N VAL A 3 -0.23 -0.56 -3.35
CA VAL A 3 -0.83 -1.52 -2.44
C VAL A 3 -1.43 -2.67 -3.26
N PRO A 4 -1.22 -3.94 -2.87
CA PRO A 4 -1.84 -5.07 -3.56
C PRO A 4 -3.36 -5.10 -3.30
N SER A 5 -4.16 -4.73 -4.31
CA SER A 5 -5.61 -4.83 -4.22
C SER A 5 -6.10 -6.27 -4.35
N ALA A 6 -6.96 -6.68 -3.42
CA ALA A 6 -7.61 -7.99 -3.43
C ALA A 6 -8.66 -8.13 -4.56
N THR A 7 -9.27 -7.02 -4.96
CA THR A 7 -10.43 -7.02 -5.87
C THR A 7 -10.07 -6.52 -7.27
N ARG A 8 -9.07 -5.64 -7.38
CA ARG A 8 -8.64 -5.02 -8.65
C ARG A 8 -7.11 -5.00 -8.80
N PRO A 9 -6.43 -6.16 -8.74
CA PRO A 9 -4.96 -6.22 -8.75
C PRO A 9 -4.32 -5.59 -9.99
N ARG A 10 -4.90 -5.80 -11.18
CA ARG A 10 -4.39 -5.22 -12.44
C ARG A 10 -4.57 -3.70 -12.51
N LEU A 11 -5.63 -3.17 -11.90
CA LEU A 11 -5.93 -1.73 -11.95
C LEU A 11 -4.89 -0.94 -11.16
N VAL A 12 -4.60 -1.36 -9.92
CA VAL A 12 -3.68 -0.62 -9.06
C VAL A 12 -2.25 -0.67 -9.57
N ASP A 13 -1.78 -1.83 -10.05
CA ASP A 13 -0.43 -1.93 -10.63
C ASP A 13 -0.29 -1.10 -11.92
N SER A 14 -1.25 -1.20 -12.85
CA SER A 14 -1.21 -0.42 -14.10
C SER A 14 -1.30 1.08 -13.85
N LEU A 15 -2.14 1.52 -12.91
CA LEU A 15 -2.22 2.92 -12.50
C LEU A 15 -0.90 3.42 -11.92
N ALA A 16 -0.32 2.67 -10.97
CA ALA A 16 0.91 3.07 -10.31
C ALA A 16 2.07 3.19 -11.31
N ARG A 17 2.14 2.27 -12.28
CA ARG A 17 3.11 2.32 -13.38
C ARG A 17 2.84 3.49 -14.32
N GLY A 18 1.58 3.75 -14.68
CA GLY A 18 1.19 4.88 -15.53
C GLY A 18 1.56 6.22 -14.90
N ILE A 19 1.26 6.41 -13.62
CA ILE A 19 1.66 7.62 -12.86
C ILE A 19 3.18 7.75 -12.80
N ALA A 20 3.90 6.65 -12.52
CA ALA A 20 5.35 6.65 -12.49
C ALA A 20 5.94 7.05 -13.85
N GLN A 21 5.39 6.53 -14.95
CA GLN A 21 5.81 6.87 -16.31
C GLN A 21 5.58 8.34 -16.64
N VAL A 22 4.37 8.86 -16.41
CA VAL A 22 4.02 10.26 -16.71
C VAL A 22 4.80 11.23 -15.82
N GLY A 23 4.91 10.91 -14.53
CA GLY A 23 5.64 11.72 -13.55
C GLY A 23 7.16 11.60 -13.62
N ARG A 24 7.69 10.70 -14.47
CA ARG A 24 9.12 10.33 -14.51
C ARG A 24 9.68 9.92 -13.14
N LEU A 25 8.86 9.21 -12.37
CA LEU A 25 9.20 8.68 -11.05
C LEU A 25 9.60 7.20 -11.19
N PRO A 26 10.55 6.69 -10.38
CA PRO A 26 10.84 5.27 -10.35
C PRO A 26 9.66 4.50 -9.75
N TYR A 27 9.21 3.45 -10.42
CA TYR A 27 8.27 2.50 -9.84
C TYR A 27 9.01 1.51 -8.95
N LEU A 28 8.92 1.71 -7.63
CA LEU A 28 9.63 0.90 -6.63
C LEU A 28 9.08 -0.53 -6.48
N GLY A 29 7.88 -0.81 -6.99
CA GLY A 29 7.18 -2.08 -6.82
C GLY A 29 5.91 -1.98 -5.98
N ALA A 30 5.43 -3.14 -5.53
CA ALA A 30 4.21 -3.32 -4.74
C ALA A 30 4.55 -3.93 -3.37
N LEU A 31 3.75 -3.62 -2.35
CA LEU A 31 3.75 -4.41 -1.12
C LEU A 31 3.24 -5.83 -1.39
N GLU A 32 3.67 -6.78 -0.56
CA GLU A 32 3.18 -8.15 -0.57
C GLU A 32 2.03 -8.28 0.44
N ARG A 33 1.07 -9.18 0.17
CA ARG A 33 0.05 -9.55 1.16
C ARG A 33 0.54 -10.75 1.94
N THR A 34 0.36 -10.70 3.25
CA THR A 34 0.65 -11.84 4.13
C THR A 34 -0.55 -12.78 4.22
N ASP A 35 -0.35 -13.98 4.73
CA ASP A 35 -1.43 -14.93 5.04
C ASP A 35 -2.37 -14.41 6.15
N ALA A 36 -1.91 -13.45 6.96
CA ALA A 36 -2.71 -12.77 7.97
C ALA A 36 -3.74 -11.81 7.36
N ALA A 37 -3.60 -11.45 6.08
CA ALA A 37 -4.54 -10.62 5.34
C ALA A 37 -5.85 -11.37 5.05
N ARG A 38 -6.67 -11.64 6.08
CA ARG A 38 -7.95 -12.33 5.90
C ARG A 38 -8.84 -11.56 4.92
N ALA A 39 -9.33 -12.27 3.89
CA ALA A 39 -10.38 -11.77 3.03
C ALA A 39 -11.60 -11.44 3.91
N GLY A 40 -12.01 -10.17 3.89
CA GLY A 40 -12.95 -9.62 4.85
C GLY A 40 -14.21 -10.46 5.00
N GLN A 41 -14.46 -10.93 6.22
CA GLN A 41 -15.81 -11.28 6.62
C GLN A 41 -16.56 -9.96 6.82
N GLY A 42 -17.50 -9.68 5.92
CA GLY A 42 -18.37 -8.52 6.01
C GLY A 42 -19.23 -8.62 7.27
N GLY A 43 -19.23 -7.55 8.07
CA GLY A 43 -20.07 -7.44 9.27
C GLY A 43 -19.27 -7.46 10.57
N GLY A 44 -18.65 -6.33 10.92
CA GLY A 44 -18.01 -6.15 12.22
C GLY A 44 -17.44 -4.75 12.33
N ASN A 45 -17.53 -4.15 13.52
CA ASN A 45 -17.11 -2.77 13.78
C ASN A 45 -15.65 -2.50 13.34
N SER A 46 -15.29 -1.22 13.26
CA SER A 46 -13.97 -0.73 12.84
C SER A 46 -12.76 -1.37 13.55
N ALA A 47 -12.94 -1.94 14.75
CA ALA A 47 -11.89 -2.63 15.49
C ALA A 47 -11.64 -4.07 14.99
N PHE A 48 -12.65 -4.79 14.50
CA PHE A 48 -12.45 -6.12 13.90
C PHE A 48 -11.80 -6.03 12.51
N ARG A 49 -12.07 -4.97 11.74
CA ARG A 49 -11.34 -4.69 10.49
C ARG A 49 -9.87 -4.32 10.75
N LEU A 50 -9.55 -3.68 11.88
CA LEU A 50 -8.18 -3.33 12.26
C LEU A 50 -7.29 -4.57 12.45
N ALA A 51 -7.80 -5.59 13.16
CA ALA A 51 -7.06 -6.83 13.40
C ALA A 51 -6.69 -7.57 12.10
N GLY A 52 -7.53 -7.49 11.07
CA GLY A 52 -7.28 -8.12 9.77
C GLY A 52 -6.33 -7.35 8.85
N VAL A 53 -6.03 -6.07 9.15
CA VAL A 53 -5.18 -5.20 8.32
C VAL A 53 -3.80 -4.97 8.93
N TRP A 54 -3.65 -5.07 10.26
CA TRP A 54 -2.41 -4.73 10.97
C TRP A 54 -1.17 -5.50 10.48
N GLU A 55 -1.33 -6.79 10.21
CA GLU A 55 -0.25 -7.64 9.70
C GLU A 55 -0.45 -8.02 8.23
N ALA A 56 -1.35 -7.35 7.52
CA ALA A 56 -1.78 -7.75 6.18
C ALA A 56 -0.74 -7.50 5.07
N PHE A 57 0.30 -6.71 5.35
CA PHE A 57 1.29 -6.30 4.35
C PHE A 57 2.71 -6.59 4.82
N ASP A 58 3.56 -6.97 3.86
CA ASP A 58 5.00 -7.03 4.00
C ASP A 58 5.66 -6.28 2.84
N VAL A 59 6.87 -5.80 3.05
CA VAL A 59 7.71 -5.24 1.99
C VAL A 59 8.26 -6.36 1.11
N GLY A 60 8.54 -7.54 1.66
CA GLY A 60 9.18 -8.62 0.89
C GLY A 60 10.62 -8.29 0.49
N PRO A 61 11.38 -9.26 -0.05
CA PRO A 61 12.81 -9.10 -0.32
C PRO A 61 13.11 -8.17 -1.49
N ALA A 62 12.30 -8.18 -2.55
CA ALA A 62 12.55 -7.40 -3.77
C ALA A 62 12.39 -5.89 -3.52
N LEU A 63 11.27 -5.48 -2.92
CA LEU A 63 11.01 -4.07 -2.63
C LEU A 63 11.95 -3.54 -1.54
N ARG A 64 12.45 -4.38 -0.62
CA ARG A 64 13.40 -3.95 0.42
C ARG A 64 14.67 -3.36 -0.17
N GLY A 65 15.18 -3.94 -1.25
CA GLY A 65 16.34 -3.40 -1.97
C GLY A 65 16.06 -2.02 -2.56
N GLU A 66 14.89 -1.84 -3.16
CA GLU A 66 14.49 -0.54 -3.75
C GLU A 66 14.21 0.52 -2.69
N LEU A 67 13.60 0.17 -1.55
CA LEU A 67 13.38 1.10 -0.43
C LEU A 67 14.69 1.59 0.17
N ALA A 68 15.71 0.73 0.27
CA ALA A 68 17.03 1.14 0.75
C ALA A 68 17.66 2.22 -0.15
N ARG A 69 17.39 2.21 -1.45
CA ARG A 69 17.89 3.21 -2.40
C ARG A 69 17.21 4.58 -2.26
N VAL A 70 16.02 4.63 -1.67
CA VAL A 70 15.22 5.86 -1.47
C VAL A 70 15.03 6.19 0.01
N ALA A 71 15.88 5.67 0.89
CA ALA A 71 15.81 5.93 2.32
C ALA A 71 15.80 7.44 2.62
N GLY A 72 14.90 7.86 3.52
CA GLY A 72 14.65 9.26 3.88
C GLY A 72 13.83 10.06 2.85
N GLN A 73 13.61 9.55 1.64
CA GLN A 73 12.85 10.25 0.60
C GLN A 73 11.35 10.02 0.72
N PRO A 74 10.52 10.95 0.22
CA PRO A 74 9.08 10.74 0.14
C PRO A 74 8.73 9.67 -0.90
N VAL A 75 7.70 8.86 -0.62
CA VAL A 75 7.14 7.89 -1.56
C VAL A 75 5.67 8.15 -1.80
N LEU A 76 5.24 8.01 -3.05
CA LEU A 76 3.83 8.01 -3.44
C LEU A 76 3.28 6.58 -3.34
N LEU A 77 2.28 6.39 -2.48
CA LEU A 77 1.58 5.13 -2.25
C LEU A 77 0.23 5.15 -2.96
N ILE A 78 0.06 4.26 -3.93
CA ILE A 78 -1.13 4.16 -4.77
C ILE A 78 -2.04 3.02 -4.28
N ASP A 79 -3.33 3.30 -4.15
CA ASP A 79 -4.38 2.34 -3.78
C ASP A 79 -5.64 2.52 -4.67
N ASP A 80 -6.54 1.52 -4.76
CA ASP A 80 -7.79 1.68 -5.53
C ASP A 80 -8.92 2.33 -4.72
N LEU A 81 -9.11 1.93 -3.47
CA LEU A 81 -10.23 2.38 -2.65
C LEU A 81 -9.80 2.63 -1.19
N VAL A 82 -9.95 3.86 -0.74
CA VAL A 82 -9.84 4.21 0.68
C VAL A 82 -11.22 4.07 1.33
N ASP A 83 -11.53 2.88 1.82
CA ASP A 83 -12.77 2.59 2.59
C ASP A 83 -12.58 2.94 4.06
N SER A 84 -11.59 2.34 4.73
CA SER A 84 -11.45 2.48 6.19
C SER A 84 -10.27 3.34 6.66
N ARG A 85 -9.52 3.95 5.73
CA ARG A 85 -8.20 4.61 5.94
C ARG A 85 -7.10 3.74 6.57
N TRP A 86 -7.43 2.56 7.12
CA TRP A 86 -6.47 1.66 7.77
C TRP A 86 -5.39 1.11 6.84
N THR A 87 -5.72 0.81 5.59
CA THR A 87 -4.74 0.32 4.60
C THR A 87 -3.60 1.31 4.44
N VAL A 88 -3.91 2.59 4.19
CA VAL A 88 -2.92 3.65 4.06
C VAL A 88 -2.14 3.85 5.36
N THR A 89 -2.80 3.79 6.52
CA THR A 89 -2.13 3.94 7.81
C THR A 89 -1.14 2.81 8.09
N VAL A 90 -1.53 1.55 7.90
CA VAL A 90 -0.68 0.38 8.16
C VAL A 90 0.45 0.30 7.13
N ALA A 91 0.14 0.43 5.84
CA ALA A 91 1.14 0.45 4.78
C ALA A 91 2.13 1.62 5.00
N GLY A 92 1.62 2.81 5.34
CA GLY A 92 2.46 3.96 5.65
C GLY A 92 3.41 3.70 6.82
N ARG A 93 2.90 3.15 7.93
CA ARG A 93 3.74 2.76 9.08
C ARG A 93 4.82 1.76 8.68
N LEU A 94 4.46 0.70 7.97
CA LEU A 94 5.40 -0.33 7.52
C LEU A 94 6.53 0.30 6.68
N LEU A 95 6.20 1.16 5.73
CA LEU A 95 7.19 1.85 4.89
C LEU A 95 8.11 2.75 5.71
N ARG A 96 7.56 3.48 6.69
CA ARG A 96 8.36 4.31 7.61
C ARG A 96 9.32 3.47 8.44
N GLN A 97 8.93 2.28 8.87
CA GLN A 97 9.81 1.34 9.59
C GLN A 97 10.95 0.83 8.69
N HIS A 98 10.76 0.82 7.36
CA HIS A 98 11.78 0.52 6.36
C HIS A 98 12.56 1.75 5.87
N GLY A 99 12.53 2.85 6.62
CA GLY A 99 13.40 4.01 6.37
C GLY A 99 12.86 5.02 5.37
N VAL A 100 11.61 4.87 4.89
CA VAL A 100 10.97 5.87 4.05
C VAL A 100 10.75 7.18 4.82
N GLY A 101 10.88 8.30 4.10
CA GLY A 101 10.51 9.63 4.56
C GLY A 101 8.99 9.79 4.62
N ALA A 102 8.44 10.81 3.95
CA ALA A 102 6.99 10.99 3.91
C ALA A 102 6.30 9.92 3.05
N VAL A 103 5.13 9.45 3.47
CA VAL A 103 4.27 8.58 2.65
C VAL A 103 3.09 9.41 2.17
N LEU A 104 3.00 9.62 0.86
CA LEU A 104 1.96 10.42 0.21
C LEU A 104 0.90 9.47 -0.36
N PRO A 105 -0.31 9.40 0.19
CA PRO A 105 -1.34 8.51 -0.32
C PRO A 105 -2.07 9.12 -1.52
N LEU A 106 -2.32 8.31 -2.55
CA LEU A 106 -3.24 8.61 -3.63
C LEU A 106 -4.13 7.41 -3.89
N ALA A 107 -5.44 7.63 -3.87
CA ALA A 107 -6.44 6.61 -4.12
C ALA A 107 -7.41 7.03 -5.22
N LEU A 108 -7.87 6.08 -6.03
CA LEU A 108 -8.82 6.35 -7.10
C LEU A 108 -10.21 6.70 -6.58
N ALA A 109 -10.61 6.13 -5.46
CA ALA A 109 -11.91 6.36 -4.84
C ALA A 109 -11.83 6.37 -3.31
N GLN A 110 -12.80 7.02 -2.68
CA GLN A 110 -13.03 6.99 -1.23
C GLN A 110 -14.43 6.40 -0.98
N ALA A 111 -14.53 5.37 -0.15
CA ALA A 111 -15.81 4.88 0.38
C ALA A 111 -16.04 5.49 1.77
N GLY A 112 -17.30 5.82 2.07
CA GLY A 112 -17.73 6.55 3.27
C GLY A 112 -18.26 5.63 4.36
#